data_AF-A0A7I7QUF3-F1
#
_entry.id   AF-A0A7I7QUF3-F1
#
_cell.length_a   1.000
_cell.length_b   1.000
_cell.length_c   1.000
_cell.angle_alpha   90.00
_cell.angle_beta   90.00
_cell.angle_gamma   90.00
#
_symmetry.space_group_name_H-M   'P 1'
#
loop_
_entity.id
_entity.type
_entity.pdbx_description
1 polymer ?
#
loop_
_entity_poly.entity_id
_entity_poly.type
_entity_poly.pdbx_seq_one_letter_code
_entity_poly.pdbx_strand_id
1 'polypeptide(L)'
;MTTSSTRSSTFTITNAREIAASVGADLRNLYSKYGDPDPGRIEKFTEELALYLKAGYLDYVQFGFRDGDRWVLKLQYTAVAGGYLRNDTPGNLPSAMAVIGHDFHSFLEQNSEFFALSPAERAAFKATLPTNRTPGTAPTAYRTISTTGVQFSNNGRGLDRTVYLDI
;
A
#
# COMPACT_ATOMS: atom_id res chain seq x y z
N MET A 1 11.68 -28.21 19.37
CA MET A 1 11.14 -27.28 20.40
C MET A 1 10.38 -26.19 19.65
N THR A 2 9.08 -26.02 19.92
CA THR A 2 8.25 -25.01 19.25
C THR A 2 8.00 -23.89 20.24
N THR A 3 8.71 -22.76 20.11
CA THR A 3 8.49 -21.58 20.94
C THR A 3 7.38 -20.74 20.31
N SER A 4 6.14 -20.89 20.78
CA SER A 4 5.10 -19.89 20.51
C SER A 4 5.36 -18.66 21.37
N SER A 5 5.89 -17.61 20.77
CA SER A 5 5.96 -16.29 21.38
C SER A 5 4.68 -15.51 21.05
N THR A 6 3.66 -15.58 21.91
CA THR A 6 2.50 -14.70 21.80
C THR A 6 2.87 -13.33 22.38
N ARG A 7 3.34 -12.42 21.52
CA ARG A 7 3.38 -10.99 21.86
C ARG A 7 1.98 -10.43 21.69
N SER A 8 1.22 -10.33 22.78
CA SER A 8 -0.03 -9.58 22.81
C SER A 8 0.30 -8.11 23.00
N SER A 9 0.34 -7.38 21.90
CA SER A 9 0.51 -5.94 21.89
C SER A 9 -0.55 -5.33 20.97
N THR A 10 -1.27 -4.33 21.49
CA THR A 10 -2.40 -3.74 20.79
C THR A 10 -1.91 -2.92 19.60
N PHE A 11 -2.23 -3.33 18.38
CA PHE A 11 -1.92 -2.55 17.19
C PHE A 11 -2.66 -1.20 17.23
N THR A 12 -1.93 -0.09 17.26
CA THR A 12 -2.47 1.27 17.39
C THR A 12 -2.41 2.05 16.07
N ILE A 13 -3.09 3.20 16.01
CA ILE A 13 -2.99 4.10 14.85
C ILE A 13 -1.55 4.63 14.68
N THR A 14 -0.80 4.79 15.77
CA THR A 14 0.62 5.15 15.71
C THR A 14 1.43 4.09 14.99
N ASN A 15 1.23 2.80 15.32
CA ASN A 15 1.90 1.71 14.61
C ASN A 15 1.54 1.71 13.11
N ALA A 16 0.28 1.96 12.78
CA ALA A 16 -0.18 2.04 11.40
C ALA A 16 0.43 3.23 10.63
N ARG A 17 0.55 4.40 11.27
CA ARG A 17 1.18 5.59 10.68
C ARG A 17 2.68 5.41 10.44
N GLU A 18 3.37 4.70 11.32
CA GLU A 18 4.78 4.36 11.10
C GLU A 18 4.96 3.45 9.87
N ILE A 19 4.11 2.42 9.72
CA ILE A 19 4.12 1.56 8.52
C ILE A 19 3.76 2.37 7.27
N ALA A 20 2.75 3.24 7.35
CA ALA A 20 2.34 4.08 6.23
C ALA A 20 3.40 5.13 5.86
N ALA A 21 4.19 5.61 6.82
CA ALA A 21 5.30 6.53 6.57
C ALA A 21 6.38 5.89 5.69
N SER A 22 6.64 4.59 5.84
CA SER A 22 7.52 3.82 4.95
C SER A 22 7.01 3.82 3.51
N VAL A 23 5.70 3.64 3.31
CA VAL A 23 5.06 3.78 1.98
C VAL A 23 5.16 5.22 1.48
N GLY A 24 4.95 6.22 2.34
CA GLY A 24 5.14 7.62 1.99
C GLY A 24 6.55 7.95 1.53
N ALA A 25 7.57 7.31 2.09
CA ALA A 25 8.95 7.44 1.64
C ALA A 25 9.15 6.84 0.23
N ASP A 26 8.54 5.69 -0.07
CA ASP A 26 8.54 5.14 -1.43
C ASP A 26 7.85 6.09 -2.44
N LEU A 27 6.70 6.65 -2.09
CA LEU A 27 5.99 7.59 -2.96
C LEU A 27 6.78 8.90 -3.17
N ARG A 28 7.49 9.39 -2.15
CA ARG A 28 8.40 10.53 -2.31
C ARG A 28 9.57 10.22 -3.24
N ASN A 29 10.06 8.97 -3.25
CA ASN A 29 11.05 8.53 -4.23
C ASN A 29 10.47 8.53 -5.66
N LEU A 30 9.20 8.14 -5.84
CA LEU A 30 8.52 8.27 -7.14
C LEU A 30 8.39 9.73 -7.56
N TYR A 31 7.93 10.61 -6.67
CA TYR A 31 7.83 12.04 -6.92
C TYR A 31 9.18 12.65 -7.32
N SER A 32 10.25 12.33 -6.59
CA SER A 32 11.59 12.83 -6.90
C SER A 32 12.13 12.37 -8.26
N LYS A 33 11.68 11.20 -8.75
CA LYS A 33 12.14 10.63 -10.02
C LYS A 33 11.27 11.04 -11.21
N TYR A 34 9.96 11.17 -10.99
CA TYR A 34 8.96 11.22 -12.06
C TYR A 34 7.99 12.41 -11.95
N GLY A 35 8.05 13.21 -10.88
CA GLY A 35 7.19 14.36 -10.66
C GLY A 35 5.82 14.05 -10.05
N ASP A 36 5.47 12.76 -9.92
CA ASP A 36 4.21 12.28 -9.36
C ASP A 36 4.40 11.08 -8.42
N PRO A 37 3.51 10.88 -7.43
CA PRO A 37 2.39 11.76 -7.06
C PRO A 37 2.88 13.00 -6.28
N ASP A 38 2.15 14.11 -6.34
CA ASP A 38 2.52 15.32 -5.59
C ASP A 38 2.50 15.09 -4.05
N PRO A 39 3.26 15.89 -3.27
CA PRO A 39 3.35 15.74 -1.82
C PRO A 39 2.01 15.74 -1.08
N GLY A 40 1.02 16.53 -1.53
CA GLY A 40 -0.31 16.59 -0.91
C GLY A 40 -1.11 15.30 -1.14
N ARG A 41 -0.97 14.67 -2.31
CA ARG A 41 -1.52 13.33 -2.55
C ARG A 41 -0.82 12.26 -1.72
N ILE A 42 0.51 12.35 -1.56
CA ILE A 42 1.27 11.42 -0.72
C ILE A 42 0.72 11.42 0.71
N GLU A 43 0.54 12.59 1.32
CA GLU A 43 0.00 12.69 2.68
C GLU A 43 -1.38 12.02 2.81
N LYS A 44 -2.29 12.30 1.87
CA LYS A 44 -3.61 11.69 1.84
C LYS A 44 -3.55 10.16 1.70
N PHE A 45 -2.70 9.64 0.82
CA PHE A 45 -2.51 8.19 0.66
C PHE A 45 -1.92 7.54 1.91
N THR A 46 -0.96 8.19 2.57
CA THR A 46 -0.37 7.66 3.80
C THR A 46 -1.36 7.62 4.96
N GLU A 47 -2.18 8.65 5.13
CA GLU A 47 -3.19 8.66 6.20
C GLU A 47 -4.34 7.69 5.89
N GLU A 48 -4.80 7.60 4.64
CA GLU A 48 -5.76 6.56 4.21
C GLU A 48 -5.25 5.17 4.56
N LEU A 49 -4.00 4.86 4.19
CA LEU A 49 -3.38 3.58 4.45
C LEU A 49 -3.28 3.26 5.95
N ALA A 50 -2.92 4.25 6.77
CA ALA A 50 -2.86 4.10 8.22
C ALA A 50 -4.24 3.76 8.82
N LEU A 51 -5.31 4.41 8.35
CA LEU A 51 -6.68 4.14 8.80
C LEU A 51 -7.13 2.72 8.41
N TYR A 52 -6.87 2.30 7.17
CA TYR A 52 -7.18 0.94 6.70
C TYR A 52 -6.41 -0.14 7.48
N LEU A 53 -5.10 0.07 7.72
CA LEU A 53 -4.27 -0.85 8.51
C LEU A 53 -4.75 -0.95 9.96
N LYS A 54 -5.08 0.19 10.59
CA LYS A 54 -5.59 0.23 11.96
C LYS A 54 -6.91 -0.53 12.07
N ALA A 55 -7.82 -0.29 11.14
CA ALA A 55 -9.11 -0.96 11.12
C ALA A 55 -9.00 -2.45 10.73
N GLY A 56 -7.92 -2.84 10.03
CA GLY A 56 -7.71 -4.21 9.55
C GLY A 56 -8.55 -4.52 8.31
N TYR A 57 -8.84 -3.51 7.50
CA TYR A 57 -9.75 -3.59 6.33
C TYR A 57 -9.03 -3.64 4.99
N LEU A 58 -7.70 -3.62 5.00
CA LEU A 58 -6.88 -3.66 3.79
C LEU A 58 -6.65 -5.11 3.34
N ASP A 59 -6.85 -5.37 2.05
CA ASP A 59 -6.23 -6.53 1.38
C ASP A 59 -4.90 -6.09 0.76
N TYR A 60 -4.95 -5.19 -0.23
CA TYR A 60 -3.77 -4.57 -0.80
C TYR A 60 -4.04 -3.15 -1.30
N VAL A 61 -2.96 -2.38 -1.47
CA VAL A 61 -2.98 -1.10 -2.19
C VAL A 61 -1.89 -1.09 -3.25
N GLN A 62 -2.18 -0.48 -4.39
CA GLN A 62 -1.31 -0.33 -5.54
C GLN A 62 -1.12 1.16 -5.84
N PHE A 63 0.12 1.55 -6.07
CA PHE A 63 0.51 2.87 -6.52
C PHE A 63 1.48 2.74 -7.69
N GLY A 64 1.37 3.61 -8.68
CA GLY A 64 2.30 3.55 -9.79
C GLY A 64 1.81 4.29 -11.02
N PHE A 65 2.38 3.95 -12.16
CA PHE A 65 2.12 4.59 -13.45
C PHE A 65 1.49 3.60 -14.41
N ARG A 66 0.52 4.07 -15.19
CA ARG A 66 -0.23 3.24 -16.14
C ARG A 66 -0.27 3.84 -17.54
N ASP A 67 -0.43 2.96 -18.52
CA ASP A 67 -0.73 3.26 -19.90
C ASP A 67 -2.11 2.67 -20.23
N GLY A 68 -3.13 3.52 -20.34
CA GLY A 68 -4.52 3.05 -20.35
C GLY A 68 -4.83 2.20 -19.11
N ASP A 69 -5.36 1.00 -19.30
CA ASP A 69 -5.70 0.08 -18.20
C ASP A 69 -4.57 -0.91 -17.87
N ARG A 70 -3.31 -0.57 -18.20
CA ARG A 70 -2.14 -1.41 -17.96
C ARG A 70 -1.12 -0.71 -17.07
N TRP A 71 -0.66 -1.38 -16.02
CA TRP A 71 0.45 -0.91 -15.21
C TRP A 71 1.77 -0.96 -15.97
N VAL A 72 2.50 0.15 -15.97
CA VAL A 72 3.89 0.24 -16.46
C VAL A 72 4.87 0.02 -15.31
N LEU A 73 4.64 0.72 -14.20
CA LEU A 73 5.31 0.48 -12.92
C LEU A 73 4.25 0.42 -11.84
N LYS A 74 4.33 -0.59 -10.97
CA LYS A 74 3.40 -0.74 -9.84
C LYS A 74 4.12 -1.17 -8.58
N LEU A 75 3.93 -0.42 -7.51
CA LEU A 75 4.24 -0.81 -6.14
C LEU A 75 2.96 -1.36 -5.53
N GLN A 76 2.93 -2.65 -5.23
CA GLN A 76 1.83 -3.30 -4.52
C GLN A 76 2.24 -3.55 -3.07
N TYR A 77 1.39 -3.14 -2.14
CA TYR A 77 1.54 -3.35 -0.71
C TYR A 77 0.40 -4.23 -0.22
N THR A 78 0.70 -5.48 0.09
CA THR A 78 -0.29 -6.46 0.59
C THR A 78 -0.26 -6.50 2.11
N ALA A 79 -1.42 -6.42 2.75
CA ALA A 79 -1.54 -6.48 4.20
C ALA A 79 -1.12 -7.86 4.72
N VAL A 80 -0.27 -7.88 5.75
CA VAL A 80 0.19 -9.09 6.43
C VAL A 80 0.05 -8.96 7.94
N ALA A 81 -0.22 -10.07 8.61
CA ALA A 81 -0.37 -10.12 10.06
C ALA A 81 0.14 -11.44 10.62
N GLY A 82 0.71 -11.39 11.83
CA GLY A 82 1.27 -12.55 12.52
C GLY A 82 2.57 -13.08 11.90
N GLY A 83 3.15 -14.10 12.53
CA GLY A 83 4.41 -14.70 12.09
C GLY A 83 5.65 -13.81 12.32
N TYR A 84 6.75 -14.15 11.65
CA TYR A 84 7.99 -13.37 11.67
C TYR A 84 7.91 -12.26 10.62
N LEU A 85 7.50 -11.07 11.05
CA LEU A 85 7.49 -9.87 10.21
C LEU A 85 8.77 -9.06 10.41
N ARG A 86 9.34 -8.60 9.30
CA ARG A 86 10.52 -7.74 9.18
C ARG A 86 10.10 -6.29 9.01
N ASN A 87 11.02 -5.39 9.33
CA ASN A 87 10.85 -3.96 9.11
C ASN A 87 12.03 -3.44 8.31
N ASP A 88 11.93 -3.61 7.00
CA ASP A 88 12.95 -3.27 6.02
C ASP A 88 12.92 -1.76 5.71
N THR A 89 14.00 -1.24 5.10
CA THR A 89 14.10 0.18 4.76
C THR A 89 13.36 0.50 3.44
N PRO A 90 12.61 1.63 3.36
CA PRO A 90 12.02 2.11 2.11
C PRO A 90 13.06 2.40 1.02
N GLY A 91 12.60 2.50 -0.23
CA GLY A 91 13.44 2.79 -1.40
C GLY A 91 13.80 1.54 -2.23
N ASN A 92 14.97 1.56 -2.87
CA ASN A 92 15.40 0.55 -3.86
C ASN A 92 14.39 0.35 -5.01
N LEU A 93 13.83 1.45 -5.50
CA LEU A 93 12.92 1.45 -6.63
C LEU A 93 13.70 1.48 -7.95
N PRO A 94 13.29 0.72 -8.98
CA PRO A 94 13.96 0.74 -10.26
C PRO A 94 13.92 2.14 -10.88
N SER A 95 15.07 2.57 -11.41
CA SER A 95 15.14 3.74 -12.29
C SER A 95 14.72 3.28 -13.68
N ALA A 96 13.43 3.34 -13.99
CA ALA A 96 12.92 2.94 -15.30
C ALA A 96 12.65 4.18 -16.14
N MET A 97 13.31 4.32 -17.29
CA MET A 97 12.96 5.36 -18.27
C MET A 97 11.56 5.15 -18.86
N ALA A 98 11.05 3.91 -18.78
CA ALA A 98 9.77 3.50 -19.35
C ALA A 98 8.54 4.15 -18.68
N VAL A 99 8.67 4.82 -17.53
CA VAL A 99 7.54 5.50 -16.85
C VAL A 99 7.35 6.96 -17.25
N ILE A 100 8.27 7.54 -18.03
CA ILE A 100 8.15 8.94 -18.47
C ILE A 100 6.96 9.09 -19.42
N GLY A 101 6.04 10.01 -19.09
CA GLY A 101 4.87 10.30 -19.92
C GLY A 101 3.63 9.48 -19.60
N HIS A 102 3.66 8.62 -18.59
CA HIS A 102 2.51 7.85 -18.12
C HIS A 102 1.85 8.50 -16.90
N ASP A 103 0.54 8.29 -16.75
CA ASP A 103 -0.23 8.90 -15.66
C ASP A 103 -0.09 8.09 -14.37
N PHE A 104 0.09 8.81 -13.25
CA PHE A 104 0.04 8.18 -11.94
C PHE A 104 -1.38 7.72 -11.58
N HIS A 105 -1.49 6.51 -11.06
CA HIS A 105 -2.73 5.90 -10.62
C HIS A 105 -2.58 5.18 -9.27
N SER A 106 -3.70 5.01 -8.58
CA SER A 106 -3.76 4.26 -7.32
C SER A 106 -5.02 3.41 -7.26
N PHE A 107 -4.89 2.18 -6.78
CA PHE A 107 -5.99 1.24 -6.60
C PHE A 107 -5.89 0.59 -5.22
N LEU A 108 -7.00 0.41 -4.51
CA LEU A 108 -7.02 -0.19 -3.17
C LEU A 108 -8.16 -1.20 -3.11
N GLU A 109 -7.82 -2.41 -2.67
CA GLU A 109 -8.77 -3.48 -2.44
C GLU A 109 -8.97 -3.69 -0.93
N GLN A 110 -10.23 -3.82 -0.52
CA GLN A 110 -10.57 -4.14 0.85
C GLN A 110 -10.67 -5.65 1.04
N ASN A 111 -10.44 -6.12 2.27
CA ASN A 111 -10.51 -7.54 2.59
C ASN A 111 -11.92 -7.98 3.04
N SER A 112 -12.07 -9.27 3.36
CA SER A 112 -13.33 -9.85 3.83
C SER A 112 -13.88 -9.21 5.09
N GLU A 113 -13.03 -8.75 6.02
CA GLU A 113 -13.46 -8.09 7.26
C GLU A 113 -14.20 -6.78 6.96
N PHE A 114 -13.72 -6.02 5.98
CA PHE A 114 -14.42 -4.83 5.51
C PHE A 114 -15.79 -5.17 4.89
N PHE A 115 -15.87 -6.25 4.11
CA PHE A 115 -17.12 -6.66 3.47
C PHE A 115 -18.10 -7.32 4.43
N ALA A 116 -17.65 -7.80 5.60
CA ALA A 116 -18.49 -8.30 6.68
C ALA A 116 -19.23 -7.17 7.43
N LEU A 117 -18.77 -5.92 7.33
CA LEU A 117 -19.43 -4.76 7.91
C LEU A 117 -20.79 -4.47 7.25
N SER A 118 -21.70 -3.93 8.05
CA SER A 118 -22.95 -3.38 7.53
C SER A 118 -22.70 -2.21 6.56
N PRO A 119 -23.65 -1.89 5.67
CA PRO A 119 -23.53 -0.72 4.80
C PRO A 119 -23.29 0.59 5.56
N ALA A 120 -23.91 0.76 6.72
CA ALA A 120 -23.76 1.96 7.55
C ALA A 120 -22.34 2.06 8.15
N GLU A 121 -21.78 0.96 8.65
CA GLU A 121 -20.41 0.93 9.17
C GLU A 121 -19.38 1.19 8.07
N ARG A 122 -19.57 0.62 6.87
CA ARG A 122 -18.72 0.90 5.71
C ARG A 122 -18.75 2.37 5.32
N ALA A 123 -19.94 2.98 5.31
CA ALA A 123 -20.11 4.40 4.99
C ALA A 123 -19.46 5.28 6.07
N ALA A 124 -19.66 4.96 7.35
CA ALA A 124 -19.06 5.69 8.47
C ALA A 124 -17.53 5.63 8.40
N PHE A 125 -16.94 4.46 8.14
CA PHE A 125 -15.49 4.33 7.96
C PHE A 125 -14.99 5.14 6.76
N LYS A 126 -15.65 5.01 5.59
CA LYS A 126 -15.25 5.76 4.37
C LYS A 126 -15.33 7.28 4.56
N ALA A 127 -16.27 7.78 5.36
CA ALA A 127 -16.40 9.20 5.68
C ALA A 127 -15.22 9.75 6.51
N THR A 128 -14.43 8.87 7.15
CA THR A 128 -13.21 9.28 7.87
C THR A 128 -11.98 9.42 6.97
N LEU A 129 -12.04 8.91 5.73
CA LEU A 129 -10.88 8.85 4.85
C LEU A 129 -10.58 10.21 4.21
N PRO A 130 -9.30 10.59 4.07
CA PRO A 130 -8.89 11.83 3.40
C PRO A 130 -8.97 11.74 1.87
N THR A 131 -9.29 10.56 1.34
CA THR A 131 -9.35 10.19 -0.07
C THR A 131 -10.75 9.70 -0.41
N ASN A 132 -11.29 10.21 -1.50
CA ASN A 132 -12.56 9.73 -2.05
C ASN A 132 -12.24 8.82 -3.24
N ARG A 133 -12.21 7.50 -3.01
CA ARG A 133 -12.01 6.50 -4.08
C ARG A 133 -13.33 6.23 -4.79
N THR A 134 -13.26 6.16 -6.12
CA THR A 134 -14.38 5.67 -6.96
C THR A 134 -14.23 4.16 -7.19
N PRO A 135 -15.34 3.39 -7.24
CA PRO A 135 -15.28 1.99 -7.67
C PRO A 135 -14.67 1.86 -9.08
N GLY A 136 -13.93 0.79 -9.31
CA GLY A 136 -13.29 0.51 -10.59
C GLY A 136 -12.64 -0.87 -10.60
N THR A 137 -12.09 -1.25 -11.74
CA THR A 137 -11.31 -2.49 -11.89
C THR A 137 -9.83 -2.16 -11.71
N ALA A 138 -9.09 -3.02 -11.01
CA ALA A 138 -7.64 -2.88 -10.92
C ALA A 138 -7.05 -2.90 -12.34
N PRO A 139 -6.14 -1.97 -12.70
CA PRO A 139 -5.45 -2.05 -13.99
C PRO A 139 -4.72 -3.38 -14.12
N THR A 140 -4.71 -3.92 -15.34
CA THR A 140 -4.02 -5.15 -15.67
C THR A 140 -2.51 -4.97 -15.53
N ALA A 141 -1.81 -6.03 -15.12
CA ALA A 141 -0.35 -6.05 -15.20
C ALA A 141 0.04 -7.17 -16.15
N TYR A 142 0.76 -6.83 -17.23
CA TYR A 142 1.46 -7.84 -18.02
C TYR A 142 2.82 -8.12 -17.35
N ARG A 143 3.25 -9.38 -17.43
CA ARG A 143 4.32 -9.93 -16.61
C ARG A 143 5.67 -9.67 -17.28
N THR A 144 6.57 -8.91 -16.64
CA THR A 144 7.97 -8.91 -17.12
C THR A 144 9.05 -8.94 -16.02
N ILE A 145 9.03 -8.13 -14.96
CA ILE A 145 9.93 -8.33 -13.78
C ILE A 145 9.22 -7.98 -12.47
N SER A 146 9.34 -8.84 -11.45
CA SER A 146 8.94 -8.51 -10.08
C SER A 146 10.09 -8.64 -9.08
N THR A 147 10.17 -7.67 -8.16
CA THR A 147 11.05 -7.74 -6.99
C THR A 147 10.18 -7.78 -5.75
N THR A 148 10.28 -8.87 -5.00
CA THR A 148 9.58 -9.09 -3.73
C THR A 148 10.55 -8.97 -2.57
N GLY A 149 10.00 -8.95 -1.36
CA GLY A 149 10.80 -9.12 -0.14
C GLY A 149 11.28 -7.83 0.48
N VAL A 150 10.51 -6.74 0.36
CA VAL A 150 10.58 -5.62 1.29
C VAL A 150 9.31 -5.62 2.13
N GLN A 151 9.44 -5.63 3.45
CA GLN A 151 8.33 -5.67 4.37
C GLN A 151 8.41 -4.51 5.35
N PHE A 152 7.28 -3.83 5.56
CA PHE A 152 7.14 -2.79 6.57
C PHE A 152 6.21 -3.31 7.65
N SER A 153 6.71 -3.53 8.86
CA SER A 153 5.87 -4.07 9.92
C SER A 153 6.13 -3.39 11.24
N ASN A 154 5.07 -3.33 12.04
CA ASN A 154 5.12 -2.89 13.40
C ASN A 154 4.05 -3.64 14.18
N ASN A 155 4.44 -4.16 15.34
CA ASN A 155 3.50 -4.69 16.32
C ASN A 155 2.60 -5.84 15.79
N GLY A 156 3.19 -6.74 15.00
CA GLY A 156 2.51 -7.96 14.50
C GLY A 156 1.61 -7.75 13.28
N ARG A 157 1.61 -6.55 12.69
CA ARG A 157 0.98 -6.27 11.38
C ARG A 157 1.95 -5.51 10.48
N GLY A 158 1.72 -5.58 9.18
CA GLY A 158 2.58 -4.93 8.21
C GLY A 158 2.06 -4.95 6.78
N LEU A 159 2.97 -4.62 5.87
CA LEU A 159 2.78 -4.62 4.44
C LEU A 159 3.95 -5.34 3.77
N ASP A 160 3.63 -6.27 2.87
CA ASP A 160 4.58 -6.86 1.94
C ASP A 160 4.57 -6.08 0.64
N ARG A 161 5.71 -5.47 0.30
CA ARG A 161 5.89 -4.73 -0.93
C ARG A 161 6.39 -5.64 -2.05
N THR A 162 5.69 -5.61 -3.16
CA THR A 162 6.12 -6.16 -4.44
C THR A 162 6.18 -5.05 -5.49
N VAL A 163 7.30 -4.95 -6.18
CA VAL A 163 7.49 -4.04 -7.32
C VAL A 163 7.25 -4.82 -8.59
N TYR A 164 6.45 -4.27 -9.51
CA TYR A 164 6.23 -4.79 -10.84
C TYR A 164 6.67 -3.75 -11.86
N LEU A 165 7.39 -4.20 -12.87
CA LEU A 165 7.77 -3.40 -14.03
C LEU A 165 7.38 -4.15 -15.30
N ASP A 166 6.63 -3.47 -16.16
CA ASP A 166 6.39 -3.87 -17.54
C ASP A 166 7.52 -3.26 -18.37
N ILE A 167 8.33 -4.12 -19.02
CA ILE A 167 9.42 -3.72 -19.93
C ILE A 167 9.10 -4.17 -21.34
#